data_AF-A0A966WIN4-F1
#
_entry.id   AF-A0A966WIN4-F1
#
_cell.length_a   1.000
_cell.length_b   1.000
_cell.length_c   1.000
_cell.angle_alpha   90.00
_cell.angle_beta   90.00
_cell.angle_gamma   90.00
#
_symmetry.space_group_name_H-M   'P 1'
#
loop_
_entity.id
_entity.type
_entity.pdbx_description
1 polymer ?
#
loop_
_entity_poly.entity_id
_entity_poly.type
_entity_poly.pdbx_seq_one_letter_code
_entity_poly.pdbx_strand_id
1 'polypeptide(L)'
;MQVTIHKYLIQHAENQFSYTGTPDNLKVVYKDAFTHPIAEVRRMAVETSNIWNESKPYLFAALKDSSYNTIEIALNRIWNHPLFATEQTSILEQLNGVDGYLNNISIKQLELSALTFPDQSTRFKSNLVTLTSAYYEFRTRASAMAALKRLNFLNETFAHNLFNASLSFNSRLAQPANETINYFKQQTQHHLLLYKAIGSYKFESKSDENRIKKLIGNP
;
A
#
# COMPACT_ATOMS: atom_id res chain seq x y z
N MET A 1 11.24 -31.14 -13.57
CA MET A 1 9.87 -31.67 -13.76
C MET A 1 8.79 -30.69 -13.28
N GLN A 2 8.90 -30.09 -12.08
CA GLN A 2 7.93 -29.08 -11.59
C GLN A 2 7.93 -27.74 -12.36
N VAL A 3 9.07 -27.29 -12.89
CA VAL A 3 9.18 -26.03 -13.65
C VAL A 3 8.41 -26.07 -14.99
N THR A 4 8.29 -27.25 -15.60
CA THR A 4 7.60 -27.43 -16.88
C THR A 4 6.08 -27.42 -16.71
N ILE A 5 5.57 -27.99 -15.61
CA ILE A 5 4.13 -27.98 -15.28
C ILE A 5 3.66 -26.56 -14.91
N HIS A 6 4.51 -25.78 -14.24
CA HIS A 6 4.18 -24.40 -13.86
C HIS A 6 4.08 -23.47 -15.07
N LYS A 7 5.02 -23.59 -16.03
CA LYS A 7 4.89 -22.92 -17.34
C LYS A 7 3.68 -23.44 -18.12
N TYR A 8 3.36 -24.73 -18.04
CA TYR A 8 2.21 -25.30 -18.74
C TYR A 8 0.88 -24.81 -18.18
N LEU A 9 0.74 -24.63 -16.86
CA LEU A 9 -0.47 -24.09 -16.21
C LEU A 9 -0.59 -22.57 -16.40
N ILE A 10 0.51 -21.82 -16.44
CA ILE A 10 0.51 -20.40 -16.77
C ILE A 10 0.21 -20.19 -18.26
N GLN A 11 0.84 -20.97 -19.14
CA GLN A 11 0.61 -20.92 -20.58
C GLN A 11 -0.77 -21.51 -20.95
N HIS A 12 -1.30 -22.48 -20.19
CA HIS A 12 -2.70 -22.92 -20.30
C HIS A 12 -3.66 -21.89 -19.73
N ALA A 13 -3.35 -21.21 -18.63
CA ALA A 13 -4.18 -20.11 -18.13
C ALA A 13 -4.20 -18.96 -19.14
N GLU A 14 -3.07 -18.55 -19.69
CA GLU A 14 -2.96 -17.54 -20.76
C GLU A 14 -3.69 -17.96 -22.05
N ASN A 15 -3.60 -19.23 -22.45
CA ASN A 15 -4.34 -19.79 -23.58
C ASN A 15 -5.82 -20.08 -23.27
N GLN A 16 -6.22 -20.23 -22.00
CA GLN A 16 -7.59 -20.42 -21.56
C GLN A 16 -8.33 -19.10 -21.29
N PHE A 17 -7.61 -18.03 -20.96
CA PHE A 17 -8.15 -16.68 -20.84
C PHE A 17 -8.26 -15.96 -22.20
N SER A 18 -7.79 -16.59 -23.27
CA SER A 18 -8.07 -16.30 -24.69
C SER A 18 -9.09 -17.29 -25.31
N TYR A 19 -9.67 -18.19 -24.52
CA TYR A 19 -10.50 -19.30 -25.00
C TYR A 19 -11.96 -18.89 -25.22
N THR A 20 -12.43 -19.10 -26.45
CA THR A 20 -13.82 -18.91 -26.90
C THR A 20 -14.72 -20.10 -26.53
N GLY A 21 -14.51 -20.70 -25.35
CA GLY A 21 -15.33 -21.79 -24.85
C GLY A 21 -16.71 -21.32 -24.35
N THR A 22 -17.64 -22.26 -24.18
CA THR A 22 -18.96 -21.97 -23.59
C THR A 22 -18.81 -21.41 -22.16
N PRO A 23 -19.72 -20.52 -21.70
CA PRO A 23 -19.64 -19.88 -20.38
C PRO A 23 -19.45 -20.83 -19.19
N ASP A 24 -19.94 -22.07 -19.30
CA ASP A 24 -19.84 -23.07 -18.23
C ASP A 24 -18.43 -23.64 -18.04
N ASN A 25 -17.64 -23.78 -19.12
CA ASN A 25 -16.26 -24.25 -19.03
C ASN A 25 -15.35 -23.21 -18.35
N LEU A 26 -15.62 -21.92 -18.58
CA LEU A 26 -14.87 -20.83 -17.94
C LEU A 26 -15.11 -20.81 -16.43
N LYS A 27 -16.33 -21.07 -15.95
CA LYS A 27 -16.66 -21.10 -14.51
C LYS A 27 -15.90 -22.19 -13.76
N VAL A 28 -15.76 -23.38 -14.35
CA VAL A 28 -15.02 -24.50 -13.75
C VAL A 28 -13.53 -24.18 -13.66
N VAL A 29 -12.94 -23.67 -14.76
CA VAL A 29 -11.53 -23.25 -14.79
C VAL A 29 -11.23 -22.16 -13.75
N TYR A 30 -12.11 -21.16 -13.62
CA TYR A 30 -11.96 -20.13 -12.60
C TYR A 30 -12.01 -20.73 -11.19
N LYS A 31 -13.02 -21.56 -10.90
CA LYS A 31 -13.15 -22.18 -9.57
C LYS A 31 -11.89 -22.95 -9.18
N ASP A 32 -11.35 -23.76 -10.09
CA ASP A 32 -10.17 -24.58 -9.82
C ASP A 32 -8.92 -23.72 -9.64
N ALA A 33 -8.74 -22.69 -10.46
CA ALA A 33 -7.58 -21.81 -10.39
C ALA A 33 -7.56 -20.93 -9.13
N PHE A 34 -8.70 -20.34 -8.77
CA PHE A 34 -8.82 -19.47 -7.59
C PHE A 34 -8.80 -20.22 -6.25
N THR A 35 -9.08 -21.53 -6.25
CA THR A 35 -9.07 -22.37 -5.03
C THR A 35 -7.90 -23.35 -5.01
N HIS A 36 -6.98 -23.25 -5.97
CA HIS A 36 -5.87 -24.17 -6.12
C HIS A 36 -4.98 -24.20 -4.85
N PRO A 37 -4.47 -25.36 -4.40
CA PRO A 37 -3.65 -25.44 -3.19
C PRO A 37 -2.35 -24.62 -3.27
N ILE A 38 -1.78 -24.46 -4.47
CA ILE A 38 -0.57 -23.68 -4.72
C ILE A 38 -0.88 -22.18 -4.80
N ALA A 39 -0.22 -21.37 -3.96
CA ALA A 39 -0.43 -19.94 -3.86
C ALA A 39 -0.13 -19.18 -5.17
N GLU A 40 0.90 -19.60 -5.89
CA GLU A 40 1.29 -19.00 -7.17
C GLU A 40 0.21 -19.19 -8.24
N VAL A 41 -0.51 -20.31 -8.25
CA VAL A 41 -1.62 -20.54 -9.20
C VAL A 41 -2.78 -19.61 -8.89
N ARG A 42 -3.15 -19.47 -7.61
CA ARG A 42 -4.19 -18.52 -7.19
C ARG A 42 -3.80 -17.07 -7.49
N ARG A 43 -2.53 -16.72 -7.25
CA ARG A 43 -1.97 -15.41 -7.59
C ARG A 43 -2.12 -15.13 -9.08
N MET A 44 -1.72 -16.07 -9.94
CA MET A 44 -1.85 -15.92 -11.38
C MET A 44 -3.32 -15.78 -11.79
N ALA A 45 -4.22 -16.59 -11.23
CA ALA A 45 -5.66 -16.48 -11.49
C ALA A 45 -6.19 -15.07 -11.13
N VAL A 46 -5.82 -14.58 -9.93
CA VAL A 46 -6.17 -13.23 -9.45
C VAL A 46 -5.53 -12.14 -10.32
N GLU A 47 -4.36 -12.35 -10.89
CA GLU A 47 -3.66 -11.36 -11.71
C GLU A 47 -4.23 -11.27 -13.14
N THR A 48 -4.56 -12.42 -13.74
CA THR A 48 -4.89 -12.50 -15.17
C THR A 48 -6.38 -12.57 -15.48
N SER A 49 -7.25 -12.91 -14.52
CA SER A 49 -8.69 -13.07 -14.78
C SER A 49 -9.34 -11.77 -15.24
N ASN A 50 -10.25 -11.80 -16.21
CA ASN A 50 -11.10 -10.63 -16.46
C ASN A 50 -12.01 -10.32 -15.26
N ILE A 51 -12.39 -9.06 -15.07
CA ILE A 51 -13.26 -8.63 -13.96
C ILE A 51 -14.70 -8.48 -14.47
N TRP A 52 -15.49 -9.55 -14.35
CA TRP A 52 -16.91 -9.61 -14.75
C TRP A 52 -17.74 -10.22 -13.60
N ASN A 53 -19.06 -10.36 -13.78
CA ASN A 53 -19.96 -10.84 -12.73
C ASN A 53 -19.60 -12.24 -12.21
N GLU A 54 -19.12 -13.12 -13.10
CA GLU A 54 -18.74 -14.50 -12.77
C GLU A 54 -17.43 -14.59 -11.98
N SER A 55 -16.46 -13.71 -12.26
CA SER A 55 -15.16 -13.70 -11.56
C SER A 55 -15.18 -12.87 -10.28
N LYS A 56 -16.14 -11.95 -10.15
CA LYS A 56 -16.34 -11.07 -8.99
C LYS A 56 -16.25 -11.81 -7.63
N PRO A 57 -17.00 -12.90 -7.36
CA PRO A 57 -16.94 -13.58 -6.07
C PRO A 57 -15.55 -14.16 -5.76
N TYR A 58 -14.82 -14.65 -6.77
CA TYR A 58 -13.48 -15.20 -6.58
C TYR A 58 -12.43 -14.12 -6.31
N LEU A 59 -12.50 -13.01 -7.04
CA LEU A 59 -11.65 -11.84 -6.81
C LEU A 59 -11.90 -11.22 -5.43
N PHE A 60 -13.16 -11.18 -4.99
CA PHE A 60 -13.52 -10.70 -3.66
C PHE A 60 -13.01 -11.65 -2.56
N ALA A 61 -13.09 -12.96 -2.77
CA ALA A 61 -12.56 -13.95 -1.82
C ALA A 61 -11.03 -13.93 -1.72
N ALA A 62 -10.33 -13.53 -2.79
CA ALA A 62 -8.87 -13.42 -2.80
C ALA A 62 -8.33 -12.36 -1.82
N LEU A 63 -9.17 -11.46 -1.29
CA LEU A 63 -8.79 -10.55 -0.20
C LEU A 63 -8.48 -11.26 1.13
N LYS A 64 -8.84 -12.54 1.25
CA LYS A 64 -8.54 -13.41 2.41
C LYS A 64 -7.58 -14.54 2.06
N ASP A 65 -6.84 -14.42 0.96
CA ASP A 65 -5.87 -15.45 0.57
C ASP A 65 -4.76 -15.60 1.64
N SER A 66 -4.27 -16.82 1.84
CA SER A 66 -3.09 -17.08 2.68
C SER A 66 -1.81 -16.32 2.25
N SER A 67 -1.73 -15.89 0.99
CA SER A 67 -0.62 -15.13 0.42
C SER A 67 -0.91 -13.64 0.45
N TYR A 68 -0.13 -12.87 1.19
CA TYR A 68 -0.23 -11.41 1.23
C TYR A 68 -0.04 -10.76 -0.15
N ASN A 69 0.79 -11.34 -1.01
CA ASN A 69 0.96 -10.86 -2.38
C ASN A 69 -0.33 -11.01 -3.19
N THR A 70 -1.03 -12.14 -3.02
CA THR A 70 -2.32 -12.37 -3.69
C THR A 70 -3.38 -11.39 -3.19
N ILE A 71 -3.43 -11.11 -1.89
CA ILE A 71 -4.33 -10.09 -1.31
C ILE A 71 -4.04 -8.72 -1.90
N GLU A 72 -2.77 -8.30 -1.97
CA GLU A 72 -2.37 -6.99 -2.49
C GLU A 72 -2.76 -6.84 -3.97
N ILE A 73 -2.51 -7.87 -4.79
CA ILE A 73 -2.92 -7.88 -6.21
C ILE A 73 -4.44 -7.80 -6.31
N ALA A 74 -5.19 -8.61 -5.55
CA ALA A 74 -6.64 -8.59 -5.57
C ALA A 74 -7.19 -7.19 -5.25
N LEU A 75 -6.73 -6.58 -4.15
CA LEU A 75 -7.14 -5.24 -3.73
C LEU A 75 -6.87 -4.20 -4.82
N ASN A 76 -5.66 -4.18 -5.38
CA ASN A 76 -5.28 -3.21 -6.41
C ASN A 76 -6.12 -3.35 -7.69
N ARG A 77 -6.52 -4.58 -8.04
CA ARG A 77 -7.36 -4.83 -9.23
C ARG A 77 -8.81 -4.40 -9.03
N ILE A 78 -9.39 -4.67 -7.86
CA ILE A 78 -10.83 -4.47 -7.66
C ILE A 78 -11.19 -3.06 -7.15
N TRP A 79 -10.29 -2.37 -6.43
CA TRP A 79 -10.63 -1.16 -5.67
C TRP A 79 -11.31 -0.04 -6.49
N ASN A 80 -10.82 0.20 -7.72
CA ASN A 80 -11.35 1.23 -8.62
C ASN A 80 -12.21 0.65 -9.75
N HIS A 81 -12.51 -0.65 -9.73
CA HIS A 81 -13.27 -1.27 -10.80
C HIS A 81 -14.77 -1.01 -10.62
N PRO A 82 -15.53 -0.63 -11.67
CA PRO A 82 -16.95 -0.28 -11.56
C PRO A 82 -17.82 -1.36 -10.91
N LEU A 83 -17.53 -2.64 -11.15
CA LEU A 83 -18.25 -3.76 -10.53
C LEU A 83 -18.11 -3.87 -9.01
N PHE A 84 -17.18 -3.13 -8.41
CA PHE A 84 -16.91 -3.12 -6.97
C PHE A 84 -17.13 -1.75 -6.32
N ALA A 85 -17.69 -0.79 -7.06
CA ALA A 85 -17.82 0.59 -6.61
C ALA A 85 -18.67 0.73 -5.33
N THR A 86 -19.64 -0.18 -5.13
CA THR A 86 -20.52 -0.19 -3.95
C THR A 86 -19.98 -1.03 -2.79
N GLU A 87 -18.88 -1.75 -3.00
CA GLU A 87 -18.32 -2.73 -2.07
C GLU A 87 -17.08 -2.21 -1.33
N GLN A 88 -16.67 -0.96 -1.55
CA GLN A 88 -15.46 -0.39 -0.94
C GLN A 88 -15.41 -0.58 0.58
N THR A 89 -16.53 -0.37 1.28
CA THR A 89 -16.63 -0.63 2.73
C THR A 89 -16.35 -2.10 3.06
N SER A 90 -17.03 -3.03 2.38
CA SER A 90 -16.87 -4.47 2.62
C SER A 90 -15.49 -4.99 2.21
N ILE A 91 -14.86 -4.40 1.18
CA ILE A 91 -13.46 -4.66 0.81
C ILE A 91 -12.55 -4.31 1.98
N LEU A 92 -12.68 -3.10 2.54
CA LEU A 92 -11.85 -2.66 3.67
C LEU A 92 -12.10 -3.50 4.93
N GLU A 93 -13.34 -3.93 5.17
CA GLU A 93 -13.67 -4.82 6.28
C GLU A 93 -12.98 -6.18 6.19
N GLN A 94 -12.82 -6.74 4.98
CA GLN A 94 -12.10 -8.01 4.79
C GLN A 94 -10.61 -7.92 5.16
N LEU A 95 -10.03 -6.72 5.11
CA LEU A 95 -8.61 -6.48 5.39
C LEU A 95 -8.33 -6.13 6.86
N ASN A 96 -9.37 -6.01 7.70
CA ASN A 96 -9.20 -5.66 9.11
C ASN A 96 -8.30 -6.66 9.83
N GLY A 97 -7.24 -6.16 10.46
CA GLY A 97 -6.28 -6.97 11.20
C GLY A 97 -5.27 -7.72 10.32
N VAL A 98 -5.23 -7.45 9.02
CA VAL A 98 -4.24 -8.02 8.10
C VAL A 98 -3.11 -7.02 7.89
N ASP A 99 -1.99 -7.22 8.58
CA ASP A 99 -0.82 -6.36 8.41
C ASP A 99 -0.15 -6.57 7.04
N GLY A 100 0.01 -7.83 6.65
CA GLY A 100 0.76 -8.21 5.45
C GLY A 100 2.27 -8.25 5.69
N TYR A 101 3.03 -8.50 4.62
CA TYR A 101 4.49 -8.49 4.69
C TYR A 101 4.99 -7.04 4.75
N LEU A 102 5.71 -6.69 5.82
CA LEU A 102 6.18 -5.33 6.07
C LEU A 102 5.03 -4.30 6.08
N ASN A 103 3.89 -4.68 6.67
CA ASN A 103 2.71 -3.82 6.83
C ASN A 103 2.13 -3.31 5.50
N ASN A 104 2.43 -3.94 4.36
CA ASN A 104 1.99 -3.46 3.04
C ASN A 104 0.46 -3.39 2.93
N ILE A 105 -0.25 -4.40 3.43
CA ILE A 105 -1.72 -4.46 3.38
C ILE A 105 -2.31 -3.44 4.36
N SER A 106 -1.82 -3.35 5.59
CA SER A 106 -2.34 -2.38 6.56
C SER A 106 -2.09 -0.94 6.12
N ILE A 107 -0.93 -0.61 5.55
CA ILE A 107 -0.66 0.73 4.99
C ILE A 107 -1.68 1.07 3.90
N LYS A 108 -1.89 0.15 2.94
CA LYS A 108 -2.83 0.36 1.84
C LYS A 108 -4.26 0.49 2.37
N GLN A 109 -4.67 -0.37 3.29
CA GLN A 109 -5.99 -0.33 3.92
C GLN A 109 -6.21 1.01 4.66
N LEU A 110 -5.25 1.46 5.46
CA LEU A 110 -5.34 2.72 6.20
C LEU A 110 -5.44 3.92 5.25
N GLU A 111 -4.65 3.91 4.17
CA GLU A 111 -4.70 4.96 3.15
C GLU A 111 -6.08 5.06 2.51
N LEU A 112 -6.62 3.93 2.07
CA LEU A 112 -7.94 3.86 1.44
C LEU A 112 -9.06 4.20 2.43
N SER A 113 -8.97 3.70 3.67
CA SER A 113 -9.93 4.01 4.73
C SER A 113 -9.97 5.51 5.07
N ALA A 114 -8.82 6.19 5.02
CA ALA A 114 -8.76 7.63 5.23
C ALA A 114 -9.51 8.45 4.17
N LEU A 115 -9.68 7.89 2.96
CA LEU A 115 -10.43 8.49 1.85
C LEU A 115 -11.91 8.08 1.88
N THR A 116 -12.20 6.83 2.20
CA THR A 116 -13.57 6.27 2.21
C THR A 116 -14.39 6.70 3.42
N PHE A 117 -13.76 6.93 4.57
CA PHE A 117 -14.44 7.30 5.81
C PHE A 117 -13.94 8.66 6.34
N PRO A 118 -14.44 9.78 5.81
CA PRO A 118 -13.99 11.13 6.18
C PRO A 118 -14.03 11.40 7.69
N ASP A 119 -15.09 10.97 8.38
CA ASP A 119 -15.28 11.18 9.82
C ASP A 119 -14.21 10.46 10.67
N GLN A 120 -13.61 9.41 10.15
CA GLN A 120 -12.55 8.63 10.80
C GLN A 120 -11.17 8.89 10.19
N SER A 121 -11.06 9.77 9.19
CA SER A 121 -9.84 10.02 8.41
C SER A 121 -8.64 10.35 9.29
N THR A 122 -8.84 11.15 10.34
CA THR A 122 -7.80 11.51 11.31
C THR A 122 -7.22 10.30 12.03
N ARG A 123 -8.06 9.32 12.41
CA ARG A 123 -7.60 8.09 13.07
C ARG A 123 -6.72 7.26 12.14
N PHE A 124 -7.16 7.07 10.88
CA PHE A 124 -6.39 6.31 9.90
C PHE A 124 -5.06 6.96 9.55
N LYS A 125 -5.05 8.30 9.37
CA LYS A 125 -3.82 9.08 9.17
C LYS A 125 -2.88 8.99 10.36
N SER A 126 -3.37 9.06 11.59
CA SER A 126 -2.54 8.89 12.80
C SER A 126 -1.91 7.49 12.89
N ASN A 127 -2.63 6.44 12.49
CA ASN A 127 -2.07 5.09 12.40
C ASN A 127 -0.96 5.01 11.34
N LEU A 128 -1.15 5.62 10.17
CA LEU A 128 -0.08 5.75 9.17
C LEU A 128 1.13 6.51 9.71
N VAL A 129 0.93 7.60 10.46
CA VAL A 129 2.04 8.33 11.10
C VAL A 129 2.82 7.43 12.06
N THR A 130 2.14 6.57 12.82
CA THR A 130 2.80 5.60 13.71
C THR A 130 3.76 4.68 12.94
N LEU A 131 3.35 4.21 11.76
CA LEU A 131 4.17 3.36 10.88
C LEU A 131 5.41 4.07 10.30
N THR A 132 5.50 5.40 10.40
CA THR A 132 6.70 6.17 9.98
C THR A 132 7.76 6.31 11.07
N SER A 133 7.45 5.92 12.30
CA SER A 133 8.32 6.04 13.46
C SER A 133 9.53 5.09 13.41
N ALA A 134 10.52 5.35 14.26
CA ALA A 134 11.74 4.53 14.34
C ALA A 134 11.52 3.10 14.86
N TYR A 135 10.32 2.74 15.32
CA TYR A 135 9.97 1.38 15.75
C TYR A 135 9.82 0.40 14.58
N TYR A 136 9.65 0.91 13.36
CA TYR A 136 9.46 0.09 12.17
C TYR A 136 10.71 0.09 11.29
N GLU A 137 10.85 -0.97 10.51
CA GLU A 137 11.93 -1.08 9.54
C GLU A 137 11.76 -0.10 8.35
N PHE A 138 12.84 0.14 7.61
CA PHE A 138 12.91 1.23 6.65
C PHE A 138 11.87 1.18 5.51
N ARG A 139 11.45 -0.01 5.07
CA ARG A 139 10.47 -0.22 4.00
C ARG A 139 9.07 0.14 4.46
N THR A 140 8.63 -0.31 5.63
CA THR A 140 7.37 0.08 6.27
C THR A 140 7.31 1.60 6.38
N ARG A 141 8.37 2.21 6.91
CA ARG A 141 8.45 3.67 7.08
C ARG A 141 8.35 4.40 5.75
N ALA A 142 9.10 3.97 4.73
CA ALA A 142 9.08 4.58 3.40
C ALA A 142 7.69 4.44 2.73
N SER A 143 7.05 3.28 2.83
CA SER A 143 5.71 3.04 2.30
C SER A 143 4.66 3.90 3.00
N ALA A 144 4.73 4.02 4.32
CA ALA A 144 3.83 4.87 5.10
C ALA A 144 4.03 6.37 4.80
N MET A 145 5.29 6.82 4.63
CA MET A 145 5.60 8.18 4.17
C MET A 145 4.97 8.45 2.80
N ALA A 146 5.07 7.50 1.86
CA ALA A 146 4.49 7.63 0.53
C ALA A 146 2.95 7.70 0.57
N ALA A 147 2.30 6.92 1.44
CA ALA A 147 0.85 6.98 1.66
C ALA A 147 0.42 8.34 2.22
N LEU A 148 1.08 8.82 3.28
CA LEU A 148 0.78 10.14 3.87
C LEU A 148 1.03 11.29 2.90
N LYS A 149 2.07 11.18 2.06
CA LYS A 149 2.34 12.11 0.96
C LYS A 149 1.18 12.15 -0.04
N ARG A 150 0.64 11.00 -0.47
CA ARG A 150 -0.53 10.94 -1.37
C ARG A 150 -1.81 11.48 -0.73
N LEU A 151 -1.98 11.29 0.57
CA LEU A 151 -3.06 11.89 1.37
C LEU A 151 -2.87 13.39 1.65
N ASN A 152 -1.73 13.97 1.23
CA ASN A 152 -1.28 15.32 1.56
C ASN A 152 -1.43 15.66 3.05
N PHE A 153 -1.06 14.71 3.92
CA PHE A 153 -1.20 14.88 5.36
C PHE A 153 0.16 15.08 6.03
N LEU A 154 0.27 16.18 6.76
CA LEU A 154 1.43 16.48 7.60
C LEU A 154 0.96 16.99 8.96
N ASN A 155 1.46 16.37 10.02
CA ASN A 155 1.38 16.88 11.38
C ASN A 155 2.78 16.93 12.00
N GLU A 156 2.88 17.46 13.21
CA GLU A 156 4.16 17.64 13.90
C GLU A 156 4.89 16.31 14.15
N THR A 157 4.18 15.27 14.61
CA THR A 157 4.75 13.94 14.82
C THR A 157 5.31 13.35 13.53
N PHE A 158 4.61 13.51 12.41
CA PHE A 158 5.09 13.04 11.13
C PHE A 158 6.30 13.84 10.65
N ALA A 159 6.33 15.16 10.84
CA ALA A 159 7.50 15.99 10.56
C ALA A 159 8.73 15.50 11.36
N HIS A 160 8.57 15.20 12.64
CA HIS A 160 9.64 14.64 13.47
C HIS A 160 10.14 13.28 12.96
N ASN A 161 9.21 12.39 12.57
CA ASN A 161 9.57 11.10 11.97
C ASN A 161 10.33 11.27 10.64
N LEU A 162 9.98 12.27 9.84
CA LEU A 162 10.70 12.63 8.61
C LEU A 162 12.10 13.16 8.90
N PHE A 163 12.29 13.99 9.94
CA PHE A 163 13.62 14.48 10.32
C PHE A 163 14.51 13.33 10.78
N ASN A 164 13.99 12.46 11.65
CA ASN A 164 14.69 11.26 12.09
C ASN A 164 15.11 10.38 10.89
N ALA A 165 14.19 10.12 9.96
CA ALA A 165 14.46 9.31 8.78
C ALA A 165 15.48 9.96 7.84
N SER A 166 15.36 11.27 7.60
CA SER A 166 16.26 12.08 6.75
C SER A 166 17.71 12.06 7.23
N LEU A 167 17.91 11.99 8.55
CA LEU A 167 19.23 11.96 9.18
C LEU A 167 19.85 10.55 9.23
N SER A 168 19.11 9.51 8.84
CA SER A 168 19.60 8.13 8.82
C SER A 168 20.76 7.94 7.84
N PHE A 169 21.72 7.10 8.22
CA PHE A 169 22.78 6.64 7.30
C PHE A 169 22.27 5.70 6.20
N ASN A 170 21.09 5.09 6.38
CA ASN A 170 20.47 4.25 5.36
C ASN A 170 19.82 5.13 4.28
N SER A 171 20.47 5.26 3.13
CA SER A 171 19.95 6.04 2.00
C SER A 171 18.57 5.57 1.52
N ARG A 172 18.24 4.28 1.67
CA ARG A 172 16.91 3.73 1.32
C ARG A 172 15.80 4.22 2.24
N LEU A 173 16.13 4.81 3.39
CA LEU A 173 15.21 5.50 4.29
C LEU A 173 15.30 7.02 4.15
N ALA A 174 16.52 7.54 4.15
CA ALA A 174 16.77 8.98 4.12
C ALA A 174 16.27 9.64 2.84
N GLN A 175 16.44 8.98 1.68
CA GLN A 175 15.98 9.53 0.41
C GLN A 175 14.45 9.69 0.35
N PRO A 176 13.62 8.65 0.62
CA PRO A 176 12.16 8.83 0.69
C PRO A 176 11.71 9.93 1.65
N ALA A 177 12.37 10.06 2.81
CA ALA A 177 12.07 11.13 3.76
C ALA A 177 12.39 12.51 3.19
N ASN A 178 13.56 12.68 2.56
CA ASN A 178 13.96 13.93 1.91
C ASN A 178 13.01 14.33 0.78
N GLU A 179 12.61 13.37 -0.06
CA GLU A 179 11.64 13.58 -1.13
C GLU A 179 10.26 13.99 -0.59
N THR A 180 9.87 13.44 0.56
CA THR A 180 8.61 13.79 1.24
C THR A 180 8.67 15.19 1.85
N ILE A 181 9.78 15.54 2.51
CA ILE A 181 10.02 16.92 3.00
C ILE A 181 10.01 17.92 1.84
N ASN A 182 10.69 17.60 0.74
CA ASN A 182 10.73 18.46 -0.45
C ASN A 182 9.35 18.65 -1.10
N TYR A 183 8.48 17.65 -1.06
CA TYR A 183 7.10 17.79 -1.51
C TYR A 183 6.30 18.75 -0.63
N PHE A 184 6.37 18.58 0.70
CA PHE A 184 5.59 19.39 1.62
C PHE A 184 6.08 20.84 1.73
N LYS A 185 7.38 21.09 1.64
CA LYS A 185 7.91 22.46 1.72
C LYS A 185 7.53 23.33 0.52
N GLN A 186 7.04 22.75 -0.57
CA GLN A 186 6.51 23.52 -1.70
C GLN A 186 5.12 24.11 -1.42
N GLN A 187 4.49 23.74 -0.30
CA GLN A 187 3.14 24.15 0.07
C GLN A 187 3.20 25.05 1.31
N THR A 188 2.73 26.29 1.22
CA THR A 188 2.92 27.33 2.25
C THR A 188 2.57 26.86 3.66
N GLN A 189 1.40 26.24 3.86
CA GLN A 189 0.97 25.78 5.18
C GLN A 189 1.86 24.66 5.74
N HIS A 190 2.27 23.72 4.89
CA HIS A 190 3.13 22.62 5.30
C HIS A 190 4.58 23.06 5.49
N HIS A 191 5.08 24.01 4.71
CA HIS A 191 6.41 24.60 4.92
C HIS A 191 6.50 25.29 6.28
N LEU A 192 5.50 26.11 6.63
CA LEU A 192 5.40 26.73 7.96
C LEU A 192 5.36 25.68 9.08
N LEU A 193 4.61 24.59 8.90
CA LEU A 193 4.56 23.49 9.87
C LEU A 193 5.92 22.80 10.02
N LEU A 194 6.56 22.43 8.90
CA LEU A 194 7.91 21.84 8.90
C LEU A 194 8.90 22.75 9.63
N TYR A 195 8.90 24.04 9.32
CA TYR A 195 9.80 25.01 9.94
C TYR A 195 9.55 25.13 11.45
N LYS A 196 8.28 25.23 11.86
CA LYS A 196 7.90 25.26 13.28
C LYS A 196 8.34 23.99 14.02
N ALA A 197 8.16 22.82 13.40
CA ALA A 197 8.49 21.52 14.01
C ALA A 197 9.99 21.36 14.30
N ILE A 198 10.87 22.12 13.64
CA ILE A 198 12.31 22.15 13.97
C ILE A 198 12.52 22.60 15.42
N GLY A 199 11.75 23.59 15.89
CA GLY A 199 11.91 24.16 17.23
C GLY A 199 11.55 23.21 18.38
N SER A 200 10.71 22.20 18.11
CA SER A 200 10.29 21.19 19.08
C SER A 200 11.00 19.83 18.91
N TYR A 201 11.74 19.64 17.82
CA TYR A 201 12.48 18.41 17.56
C TYR A 201 13.79 18.36 18.35
N LYS A 202 14.04 17.24 19.03
CA LYS A 202 15.28 17.01 19.78
C LYS A 202 16.35 16.45 18.84
N PHE A 203 17.20 17.33 18.32
CA PHE A 203 18.36 16.94 17.52
C PHE A 203 19.48 16.37 18.41
N GLU A 204 20.17 15.34 17.92
CA GLU A 204 21.35 14.77 18.58
C GLU A 204 22.56 15.71 18.51
N SER A 205 22.65 16.49 17.43
CA SER A 205 23.75 17.44 17.22
C SER A 205 23.29 18.73 16.53
N LYS A 206 24.06 19.79 16.71
CA LYS A 206 23.83 21.05 15.98
C LYS A 206 24.00 20.88 14.47
N SER A 207 24.85 19.95 14.04
CA SER A 207 25.05 19.61 12.63
C SER A 207 23.76 19.06 12.01
N ASP A 208 23.06 18.17 12.71
CA ASP A 208 21.81 17.59 12.23
C ASP A 208 20.68 18.63 12.13
N GLU A 209 20.58 19.49 13.13
CA GLU A 209 19.65 20.64 13.09
C GLU A 209 19.93 21.52 11.86
N ASN A 210 21.20 21.83 11.59
CA ASN A 210 21.60 22.63 10.44
C ASN A 210 21.30 21.92 9.10
N ARG A 211 21.48 20.60 9.02
CA ARG A 211 21.13 19.81 7.83
C ARG A 211 19.63 19.87 7.54
N ILE A 212 18.77 19.70 8.56
CA ILE A 212 17.32 19.80 8.40
C ILE A 212 16.87 21.22 8.07
N LYS A 213 17.43 22.24 8.73
CA LYS A 213 17.19 23.66 8.40
C LYS A 213 17.54 23.97 6.95
N LYS A 214 18.69 23.47 6.46
CA LYS A 214 19.11 23.64 5.06
C LYS A 214 18.15 22.94 4.09
N LEU A 215 17.67 21.75 4.43
CA LEU A 215 16.74 20.99 3.60
C LEU A 215 15.38 21.69 3.48
N ILE A 216 14.84 22.18 4.59
CA ILE A 216 13.51 22.85 4.63
C ILE A 216 13.60 24.27 4.08
N GLY A 217 14.67 25.01 4.39
CA GLY A 217 14.79 26.43 4.07
C GLY A 217 13.89 27.31 4.94
N ASN A 218 14.06 28.63 4.83
CA ASN A 218 13.12 29.56 5.45
C ASN A 218 11.82 29.61 4.62
N PRO A 219 10.64 29.58 5.27
CA PRO A 219 9.35 29.73 4.62
C PRO A 219 9.11 31.12 4.04
#